data_AF-A0A968MUA4-F1
#
_entry.id   AF-A0A968MUA4-F1
#
_cell.length_a   1.000
_cell.length_b   1.000
_cell.length_c   1.000
_cell.angle_alpha   90.00
_cell.angle_beta   90.00
_cell.angle_gamma   90.00
#
_symmetry.space_group_name_H-M   'P 1'
#
loop_
_entity.id
_entity.type
_entity.pdbx_description
1 polymer ?
#
loop_
_entity_poly.entity_id
_entity_poly.type
_entity_poly.pdbx_seq_one_letter_code
_entity_poly.pdbx_strand_id
1 'polypeptide(L)'
;MTTFLKENFPCKIDTGRIPSIKDNSVCIMSGRQGKDTIFIVDENNNKDFRDDPVRLYKEMDWKTTSGLIKCQYNVYNGHEMVKDSSWVNLGTLGDSELWFFVSHHLESTFSVDNQIYTIGVVDEQSKFCFDDPVIALISQNGIKKDTLLETEILKKESILNLKTLIIALIIFLITENIFPW
;
A
#
# COMPACT_ATOMS: atom_id res chain seq x y z
N MET A 1 4.87 -21.57 -22.34
CA MET A 1 4.08 -21.39 -21.11
C MET A 1 3.95 -22.77 -20.46
N THR A 2 4.53 -22.96 -19.27
CA THR A 2 4.68 -24.27 -18.59
C THR A 2 3.33 -24.80 -18.08
N THR A 3 3.19 -26.13 -18.02
CA THR A 3 1.99 -26.84 -17.54
C THR A 3 1.55 -26.36 -16.15
N PHE A 4 2.51 -26.09 -15.26
CA PHE A 4 2.28 -25.53 -13.94
C PHE A 4 1.46 -24.23 -13.94
N LEU A 5 1.76 -23.29 -14.85
CA LEU A 5 1.02 -22.03 -14.95
C LEU A 5 -0.39 -22.25 -15.48
N LYS A 6 -0.64 -23.25 -16.32
CA LYS A 6 -2.01 -23.53 -16.79
C LYS A 6 -2.89 -24.18 -15.73
N GLU A 7 -2.29 -24.97 -14.84
CA GLU A 7 -3.00 -25.72 -13.79
C GLU A 7 -3.17 -24.93 -12.50
N ASN A 8 -2.29 -23.97 -12.22
CA ASN A 8 -2.25 -23.25 -10.95
C ASN A 8 -2.44 -21.73 -11.08
N PHE A 9 -2.57 -21.16 -12.29
CA PHE A 9 -3.14 -19.80 -12.37
C PHE A 9 -4.64 -19.90 -12.09
N PRO A 10 -5.17 -19.16 -11.11
CA PRO A 10 -6.61 -19.01 -11.00
C PRO A 10 -7.17 -18.37 -12.28
N CYS A 11 -8.46 -18.56 -12.51
CA CYS A 11 -9.20 -17.88 -13.57
C CYS A 11 -8.77 -16.41 -13.61
N LYS A 12 -8.37 -15.96 -14.81
CA LYS A 12 -7.88 -14.60 -15.07
C LYS A 12 -8.68 -13.57 -14.26
N ILE A 13 -8.03 -12.94 -13.29
CA ILE A 13 -8.63 -11.84 -12.51
C ILE A 13 -9.11 -10.78 -13.50
N ASP A 14 -10.38 -10.40 -13.36
CA ASP A 14 -10.96 -9.31 -14.15
C ASP A 14 -10.41 -7.97 -13.64
N THR A 15 -9.26 -7.57 -14.18
CA THR A 15 -8.61 -6.29 -13.84
C THR A 15 -9.45 -5.08 -14.27
N GLY A 16 -10.51 -5.25 -15.07
CA GLY A 16 -11.46 -4.20 -15.40
C GLY A 16 -12.34 -3.78 -14.20
N ARG A 17 -12.34 -4.56 -13.12
CA ARG A 17 -13.06 -4.27 -11.87
C ARG A 17 -12.22 -3.57 -10.81
N ILE A 18 -10.94 -3.32 -11.06
CA ILE A 18 -10.07 -2.59 -10.13
C ILE A 18 -10.59 -1.14 -10.00
N PRO A 19 -10.69 -0.58 -8.78
CA PRO A 19 -11.08 0.82 -8.58
C PRO A 19 -10.23 1.77 -9.42
N SER A 20 -10.86 2.79 -9.98
CA SER A 20 -10.09 3.87 -10.58
C SER A 20 -9.39 4.71 -9.50
N ILE A 21 -8.38 5.47 -9.91
CA ILE A 21 -7.72 6.47 -9.05
C ILE A 21 -8.75 7.42 -8.42
N LYS A 22 -9.80 7.77 -9.17
CA LYS A 22 -10.85 8.67 -8.69
C LYS A 22 -11.67 8.01 -7.57
N ASP A 23 -12.00 6.73 -7.69
CA ASP A 23 -12.82 5.99 -6.72
C ASP A 23 -12.09 5.81 -5.38
N ASN A 24 -10.75 5.76 -5.42
CA ASN A 24 -9.87 5.61 -4.25
C ASN A 24 -9.11 6.91 -3.91
N SER A 25 -9.66 8.07 -4.29
CA SER A 25 -9.10 9.35 -3.87
C SER A 25 -9.63 9.75 -2.50
N VAL A 26 -8.72 10.15 -1.61
CA VAL A 26 -9.06 10.74 -0.31
C VAL A 26 -9.23 12.24 -0.49
N CYS A 27 -10.39 12.77 -0.09
CA CYS A 27 -10.67 14.19 -0.19
C CYS A 27 -10.23 14.90 1.08
N ILE A 28 -9.60 16.06 0.91
CA ILE A 28 -9.16 16.90 2.02
C ILE A 28 -9.75 18.29 1.81
N MET A 29 -10.38 18.82 2.86
CA MET A 29 -10.85 20.19 2.91
C MET A 29 -9.94 20.97 3.85
N SER A 30 -9.40 22.10 3.38
CA SER A 30 -8.61 23.01 4.20
C SER A 30 -9.39 24.30 4.46
N GLY A 31 -9.09 24.95 5.58
CA GLY A 31 -9.75 26.17 5.99
C GLY A 31 -9.05 26.85 7.15
N ARG A 32 -9.74 27.81 7.76
CA ARG A 32 -9.25 28.51 8.96
C ARG A 32 -10.29 28.46 10.07
N GLN A 33 -9.83 28.23 11.29
CA GLN A 33 -10.62 28.37 12.51
C GLN A 33 -9.95 29.43 13.39
N GLY A 34 -10.47 30.66 13.35
CA GLY A 34 -9.82 31.80 13.98
C GLY A 34 -8.49 32.14 13.30
N LYS A 35 -7.38 31.99 14.04
CA LYS A 35 -6.01 32.23 13.52
C LYS A 35 -5.35 30.97 12.97
N ASP A 36 -5.90 29.81 13.27
CA ASP A 36 -5.27 28.53 12.95
C ASP A 36 -5.75 28.02 11.59
N THR A 37 -4.82 27.45 10.82
CA THR A 37 -5.15 26.69 9.61
C THR A 37 -5.54 25.28 10.02
N ILE A 38 -6.70 24.84 9.53
CA ILE A 38 -7.26 23.52 9.82
C ILE A 38 -7.48 22.74 8.53
N PHE A 39 -7.55 21.42 8.66
CA PHE A 39 -8.03 20.54 7.61
C PHE A 39 -8.99 19.47 8.17
N ILE A 40 -9.78 18.92 7.26
CA ILE A 40 -10.66 17.77 7.48
C ILE A 40 -10.38 16.78 6.36
N VAL A 41 -10.28 15.50 6.70
CA VAL A 41 -10.04 14.41 5.75
C VAL A 41 -11.28 13.54 5.73
N ASP A 42 -11.80 13.23 4.54
CA ASP A 42 -12.89 12.27 4.34
C ASP A 42 -12.37 10.84 4.61
N GLU A 43 -12.51 10.36 5.86
CA GLU A 43 -11.90 9.11 6.32
C GLU A 43 -12.60 7.86 5.80
N ASN A 44 -13.90 7.95 5.50
CA ASN A 44 -14.73 6.81 5.13
C ASN A 44 -15.19 6.84 3.64
N ASN A 45 -14.76 7.86 2.89
CA ASN A 45 -15.06 8.07 1.48
C ASN A 45 -16.57 8.30 1.22
N ASN A 46 -17.29 8.90 2.17
CA ASN A 46 -18.72 9.21 2.06
C ASN A 46 -19.01 10.59 1.43
N LYS A 47 -17.96 11.43 1.24
CA LYS A 47 -18.04 12.82 0.76
C LYS A 47 -18.84 13.77 1.66
N ASP A 48 -18.98 13.42 2.92
CA ASP A 48 -19.59 14.21 3.98
C ASP A 48 -18.53 14.45 5.07
N PHE A 49 -18.11 15.70 5.25
CA PHE A 49 -17.04 16.03 6.20
C PHE A 49 -17.54 16.28 7.63
N ARG A 50 -18.84 16.11 7.88
CA ARG A 50 -19.47 16.49 9.17
C ARG A 50 -19.22 15.45 10.26
N ASP A 51 -18.93 14.21 9.89
CA ASP A 51 -18.54 13.13 10.80
C ASP A 51 -17.02 13.00 10.97
N ASP A 52 -16.23 13.77 10.20
CA ASP A 52 -14.78 13.72 10.26
C ASP A 52 -14.18 14.72 11.28
N PRO A 53 -13.09 14.35 11.98
CA PRO A 53 -12.39 15.24 12.90
C PRO A 53 -11.71 16.43 12.20
N VAL A 54 -11.88 17.62 12.79
CA VAL A 54 -11.10 18.82 12.47
C VAL A 54 -9.68 18.70 13.04
N ARG A 55 -8.67 18.94 12.20
CA ARG A 55 -7.26 18.81 12.54
C ARG A 55 -6.51 20.10 12.28
N LEU A 56 -5.52 20.39 13.13
CA LEU A 56 -4.61 21.51 12.93
C LEU A 56 -3.52 21.12 11.94
N TYR A 57 -3.13 22.09 11.11
CA TYR A 57 -1.90 21.99 10.32
C TYR A 57 -0.69 21.79 11.26
N LYS A 58 0.18 20.86 10.91
CA LYS A 58 1.44 20.58 11.60
C LYS A 58 2.55 20.41 10.56
N GLU A 59 3.77 20.73 10.96
CA GLU A 59 4.94 20.42 10.15
C GLU A 59 5.00 18.92 9.85
N MET A 60 5.38 18.58 8.61
CA MET A 60 5.44 17.20 8.16
C MET A 60 6.52 16.41 8.91
N ASP A 61 6.10 15.37 9.65
CA ASP A 61 6.99 14.35 10.18
C ASP A 61 6.97 13.10 9.30
N TRP A 62 7.98 12.98 8.43
CA TRP A 62 8.16 11.85 7.51
C TRP A 62 8.36 10.50 8.20
N LYS A 63 8.61 10.47 9.52
CA LYS A 63 8.93 9.26 10.28
C LYS A 63 7.90 8.96 11.36
N THR A 64 6.82 9.73 11.45
CA THR A 64 5.83 9.50 12.49
C THR A 64 5.15 8.14 12.32
N THR A 65 5.00 7.45 13.43
CA THR A 65 4.20 6.22 13.55
C THR A 65 2.90 6.46 14.33
N SER A 66 2.63 7.72 14.71
CA SER A 66 1.51 8.11 15.55
C SER A 66 0.74 9.29 14.96
N GLY A 67 -0.54 9.41 15.31
CA GLY A 67 -1.39 10.47 14.77
C GLY A 67 -1.71 10.34 13.28
N LEU A 68 -1.47 9.15 12.70
CA LEU A 68 -1.84 8.83 11.33
C LEU A 68 -3.38 8.77 11.21
N ILE A 69 -3.88 9.11 10.03
CA ILE A 69 -5.31 9.18 9.72
C ILE A 69 -5.69 7.91 8.99
N LYS A 70 -6.63 7.15 9.52
CA LYS A 70 -7.09 5.92 8.90
C LYS A 70 -8.09 6.25 7.80
N CYS A 71 -7.72 6.03 6.55
CA CYS A 71 -8.59 6.27 5.41
C CYS A 71 -9.06 4.95 4.81
N GLN A 72 -10.37 4.84 4.55
CA GLN A 72 -10.97 3.69 3.89
C GLN A 72 -10.94 3.85 2.38
N TYR A 73 -10.65 2.75 1.69
CA TYR A 73 -10.65 2.68 0.23
C TYR A 73 -11.24 1.35 -0.23
N ASN A 74 -11.59 1.27 -1.52
CA ASN A 74 -12.13 0.05 -2.10
C ASN A 74 -10.99 -0.80 -2.67
N VAL A 75 -11.08 -2.12 -2.50
CA VAL A 75 -10.13 -3.09 -3.07
C VAL A 75 -10.93 -4.16 -3.82
N TYR A 76 -10.45 -4.54 -5.00
CA TYR A 76 -10.96 -5.73 -5.68
C TYR A 76 -10.13 -6.93 -5.23
N ASN A 77 -10.77 -7.90 -4.57
CA ASN A 77 -10.09 -9.11 -4.04
C ASN A 77 -10.05 -10.28 -5.04
N GLY A 78 -10.29 -10.02 -6.32
CA GLY A 78 -10.41 -11.04 -7.36
C GLY A 78 -11.83 -11.60 -7.56
N HIS A 79 -12.74 -11.38 -6.61
CA HIS A 79 -14.14 -11.80 -6.69
C HIS A 79 -15.11 -10.62 -6.65
N GLU A 80 -14.96 -9.75 -5.66
CA GLU A 80 -15.85 -8.63 -5.39
C GLU A 80 -15.10 -7.39 -4.89
N MET A 81 -15.81 -6.27 -4.85
CA MET A 81 -15.32 -5.03 -4.25
C MET A 81 -15.51 -5.08 -2.73
N VAL A 82 -14.42 -4.99 -1.98
CA VAL A 82 -14.41 -4.92 -0.52
C VAL A 82 -13.86 -3.58 -0.04
N LYS A 83 -14.15 -3.22 1.21
CA LYS A 83 -13.54 -2.07 1.88
C LYS A 83 -12.28 -2.51 2.61
N ASP A 84 -11.22 -1.74 2.43
CA ASP A 84 -9.99 -1.85 3.22
C ASP A 84 -9.62 -0.46 3.74
N SER A 85 -8.52 -0.36 4.49
CA SER A 85 -8.06 0.86 5.11
C SER A 85 -6.54 0.91 5.25
N SER A 86 -6.00 2.11 5.16
CA SER A 86 -4.58 2.36 5.35
C SER A 86 -4.40 3.68 6.07
N TRP A 87 -3.17 3.95 6.49
CA TRP A 87 -2.83 5.08 7.33
C TRP A 87 -2.19 6.17 6.47
N VAL A 88 -2.74 7.37 6.51
CA VAL A 88 -2.25 8.54 5.81
C VAL A 88 -1.63 9.47 6.83
N ASN A 89 -0.43 9.97 6.53
CA ASN A 89 0.12 11.12 7.23
C ASN A 89 -0.11 12.39 6.42
N LEU A 90 -0.44 13.48 7.11
CA LEU A 90 -0.60 14.80 6.55
C LEU A 90 0.20 15.79 7.37
N GLY A 91 0.84 16.71 6.67
CA GLY A 91 1.58 17.80 7.29
C GLY A 91 1.94 18.86 6.26
N THR A 92 2.72 19.85 6.67
CA THR A 92 3.19 20.89 5.75
C THR A 92 4.68 20.91 5.58
N LEU A 93 5.10 21.32 4.38
CA LEU A 93 6.43 21.86 4.14
C LEU A 93 6.30 23.38 4.13
N GLY A 94 6.74 24.03 5.20
CA GLY A 94 6.53 25.47 5.41
C GLY A 94 5.09 25.83 5.74
N ASP A 95 4.69 27.06 5.38
CA ASP A 95 3.47 27.69 5.93
C ASP A 95 2.19 27.45 5.12
N SER A 96 2.25 26.81 3.95
CA SER A 96 1.08 26.76 3.06
C SER A 96 0.91 25.49 2.22
N GLU A 97 1.95 24.71 1.98
CA GLU A 97 1.84 23.53 1.14
C GLU A 97 1.51 22.30 1.98
N LEU A 98 0.35 21.70 1.72
CA LEU A 98 -0.06 20.44 2.34
C LEU A 98 0.60 19.28 1.60
N TRP A 99 1.31 18.46 2.35
CA TRP A 99 1.96 17.24 1.88
C TRP A 99 1.34 16.03 2.55
N PHE A 100 1.49 14.88 1.89
CA PHE A 100 0.97 13.62 2.41
C PHE A 100 1.85 12.44 2.00
N PHE A 101 1.83 11.40 2.83
CA PHE A 101 2.27 10.07 2.45
C PHE A 101 1.31 9.01 2.96
N VAL A 102 1.23 7.91 2.23
CA VAL A 102 0.48 6.73 2.65
C VAL A 102 1.48 5.77 3.31
N SER A 103 1.23 5.44 4.57
CA SER A 103 2.02 4.46 5.32
C SER A 103 1.51 3.04 5.00
N HIS A 104 1.70 2.62 3.75
CA HIS A 104 1.34 1.29 3.29
C HIS A 104 2.60 0.44 3.15
N HIS A 105 2.64 -0.67 3.89
CA HIS A 105 3.56 -1.75 3.64
C HIS A 105 2.78 -3.06 3.75
N LEU A 106 3.13 -4.02 2.91
CA LEU A 106 2.62 -5.38 2.99
C LEU A 106 3.79 -6.31 3.31
N GLU A 107 3.59 -7.22 4.26
CA GLU A 107 4.55 -8.28 4.54
C GLU A 107 3.90 -9.63 4.28
N SER A 108 4.60 -10.52 3.60
CA SER A 108 4.14 -11.90 3.39
C SER A 108 5.25 -12.88 3.74
N THR A 109 4.88 -13.96 4.41
CA THR A 109 5.77 -15.05 4.80
C THR A 109 5.49 -16.29 3.95
N PHE A 110 6.54 -16.96 3.45
CA PHE A 110 6.43 -18.21 2.71
C PHE A 110 7.61 -19.14 3.01
N SER A 111 7.50 -20.41 2.61
CA SER A 111 8.57 -21.39 2.81
C SER A 111 9.02 -22.05 1.49
N VAL A 112 10.33 -22.19 1.30
CA VAL A 112 10.94 -22.96 0.20
C VAL A 112 12.01 -23.87 0.80
N ASP A 113 11.98 -25.16 0.50
CA ASP A 113 12.97 -26.15 0.97
C ASP A 113 13.23 -26.08 2.49
N ASN A 114 12.15 -25.99 3.26
CA ASN A 114 12.14 -25.83 4.73
C ASN A 114 12.81 -24.55 5.27
N GLN A 115 13.13 -23.60 4.40
CA GLN A 115 13.56 -22.26 4.78
C GLN A 115 12.34 -21.33 4.78
N ILE A 116 12.20 -20.48 5.79
CA ILE A 116 11.12 -19.51 5.90
C ILE A 116 11.65 -18.14 5.45
N TYR A 117 10.90 -17.45 4.60
CA TYR A 117 11.24 -16.13 4.09
C TYR A 117 10.09 -15.17 4.37
N THR A 118 10.41 -13.92 4.73
CA THR A 118 9.42 -12.84 4.73
C THR A 118 9.86 -11.78 3.73
N ILE A 119 8.95 -11.41 2.84
CA ILE A 119 9.13 -10.30 1.91
C ILE A 119 8.28 -9.11 2.36
N GLY A 120 8.82 -7.92 2.18
CA GLY A 120 8.11 -6.66 2.33
C GLY A 120 7.86 -6.04 0.96
N VAL A 121 6.69 -5.45 0.77
CA VAL A 121 6.32 -4.68 -0.42
C VAL A 121 5.92 -3.28 0.02
N VAL A 122 6.51 -2.29 -0.64
CA VAL A 122 6.17 -0.86 -0.47
C VAL A 122 5.97 -0.25 -1.85
N ASP A 123 5.15 0.78 -1.96
CA ASP A 123 5.14 1.66 -3.13
C ASP A 123 5.87 2.94 -2.73
N GLU A 124 6.78 3.43 -3.59
CA GLU A 124 7.54 4.65 -3.30
C GLU A 124 6.65 5.91 -3.37
N GLN A 125 5.45 5.82 -3.95
CA GLN A 125 4.52 6.93 -4.09
C GLN A 125 3.41 6.88 -3.04
N SER A 126 2.85 8.06 -2.72
CA SER A 126 1.70 8.22 -1.82
C SER A 126 0.40 7.69 -2.45
N LYS A 127 0.34 6.39 -2.73
CA LYS A 127 -0.78 5.70 -3.36
C LYS A 127 -1.35 4.63 -2.43
N PHE A 128 -2.65 4.37 -2.54
CA PHE A 128 -3.31 3.23 -1.89
C PHE A 128 -3.14 1.93 -2.68
N CYS A 129 -2.47 1.98 -3.83
CA CYS A 129 -2.23 0.88 -4.74
C CYS A 129 -0.73 0.66 -4.93
N PHE A 130 -0.34 -0.57 -5.21
CA PHE A 130 1.03 -0.96 -5.57
C PHE A 130 1.22 -0.90 -7.09
N ASP A 131 1.22 0.30 -7.65
CA ASP A 131 1.42 0.52 -9.09
C ASP A 131 2.89 0.30 -9.46
N ASP A 132 3.79 0.82 -8.63
CA ASP A 132 5.24 0.82 -8.79
C ASP A 132 5.93 0.18 -7.57
N PRO A 133 5.56 -1.07 -7.19
CA PRO A 133 6.03 -1.69 -5.97
C PRO A 133 7.53 -1.97 -6.04
N VAL A 134 8.14 -1.73 -4.89
CA VAL A 134 9.45 -2.20 -4.50
C VAL A 134 9.27 -3.36 -3.53
N ILE A 135 9.96 -4.46 -3.81
CA ILE A 135 9.92 -5.68 -3.00
C ILE A 135 11.30 -5.93 -2.43
N ALA A 136 11.37 -6.29 -1.16
CA ALA A 136 12.62 -6.69 -0.53
C ALA A 136 12.44 -7.93 0.36
N LEU A 137 13.50 -8.74 0.46
CA LEU A 137 13.57 -9.80 1.46
C LEU A 137 13.91 -9.20 2.83
N ILE A 138 12.96 -9.22 3.76
CA ILE A 138 13.09 -8.58 5.07
C ILE A 138 13.53 -9.55 6.18
N SER A 139 13.27 -10.85 6.04
CA SER A 139 13.76 -11.85 6.98
C SER A 139 13.94 -13.23 6.36
N GLN A 140 14.85 -14.02 6.93
CA GLN A 140 15.05 -15.44 6.60
C GLN A 140 15.19 -16.24 7.89
N ASN A 141 14.41 -17.32 8.03
CA ASN A 141 14.34 -18.20 9.21
C ASN A 141 14.19 -17.44 10.54
N GLY A 142 13.36 -16.39 10.53
CA GLY A 142 13.13 -15.54 11.70
C GLY A 142 14.23 -14.52 12.00
N ILE A 143 15.34 -14.52 11.24
CA ILE A 143 16.37 -13.50 11.35
C ILE A 143 15.95 -12.31 10.48
N LYS A 144 15.53 -11.21 11.12
CA LYS A 144 15.16 -9.96 10.46
C LYS A 144 16.41 -9.17 10.10
N LYS A 145 16.43 -8.60 8.90
CA LYS A 145 17.48 -7.69 8.47
C LYS A 145 17.29 -6.32 9.13
N ASP A 146 18.40 -5.73 9.55
CA ASP A 146 18.48 -4.36 10.04
C ASP A 146 18.66 -3.35 8.89
N THR A 147 19.30 -3.76 7.80
CA THR A 147 19.53 -2.96 6.59
C THR A 147 19.19 -3.77 5.34
N LEU A 148 18.62 -3.10 4.32
CA LEU A 148 18.40 -3.66 3.00
C LEU A 148 19.42 -3.07 2.02
N LEU A 149 20.09 -3.91 1.25
CA LEU A 149 20.98 -3.46 0.18
C LEU A 149 20.17 -3.17 -1.09
N GLU A 150 20.65 -2.24 -1.92
CA GLU A 150 19.99 -1.90 -3.20
C GLU A 150 19.88 -3.12 -4.13
N THR A 151 20.84 -4.05 -4.06
CA THR A 151 20.82 -5.32 -4.79
C THR A 151 19.72 -6.30 -4.32
N GLU A 152 19.15 -6.06 -3.14
CA GLU A 152 18.09 -6.88 -2.55
C GLU A 152 16.69 -6.27 -2.77
N ILE A 153 16.65 -5.09 -3.40
CA ILE A 153 15.45 -4.36 -3.77
C ILE A 153 15.08 -4.73 -5.22
N LEU A 154 13.92 -5.36 -5.39
CA LEU A 154 13.37 -5.73 -6.68
C LEU A 154 12.27 -4.75 -7.08
N LYS A 155 12.43 -4.11 -8.24
CA LYS A 155 11.39 -3.29 -8.88
C LYS A 155 10.49 -4.16 -9.77
N LYS A 156 9.23 -3.75 -9.93
CA LYS A 156 8.22 -4.41 -10.79
C LYS A 156 8.76 -4.91 -12.14
N GLU A 157 9.53 -4.08 -12.85
CA GLU A 157 10.08 -4.42 -14.17
C GLU A 157 11.16 -5.50 -14.13
N SER A 158 11.93 -5.58 -13.03
CA SER A 158 12.99 -6.57 -12.84
C SER A 158 12.43 -7.95 -12.52
N ILE A 159 11.25 -8.01 -11.88
CA ILE A 159 10.57 -9.27 -11.49
C ILE A 159 10.11 -10.04 -12.73
N LEU A 160 9.73 -9.35 -13.80
CA LEU A 160 9.30 -9.96 -15.07
C LEU A 160 10.45 -10.67 -15.82
N ASN A 161 11.71 -10.37 -15.50
CA ASN A 161 12.90 -10.88 -16.22
C ASN A 161 13.61 -12.06 -15.53
N LEU A 162 13.21 -12.47 -14.33
CA LEU A 162 13.82 -13.58 -13.59
C LEU A 162 13.02 -14.90 -13.75
N LYS A 163 13.70 -16.04 -13.84
CA LYS A 163 13.16 -17.34 -14.31
C LYS A 163 12.73 -18.35 -13.22
N THR A 164 12.49 -17.94 -11.97
CA THR A 164 12.40 -18.90 -10.84
C THR A 164 11.07 -18.86 -10.08
N LEU A 165 10.64 -20.03 -9.56
CA LEU A 165 9.41 -20.34 -8.81
C LEU A 165 8.98 -19.30 -7.74
N ILE A 166 9.96 -18.62 -7.12
CA ILE A 166 9.76 -17.52 -6.16
C ILE A 166 8.94 -16.37 -6.78
N ILE A 167 9.03 -16.17 -8.10
CA ILE A 167 8.32 -15.13 -8.85
C ILE A 167 6.86 -15.50 -9.09
N ALA A 168 6.53 -16.79 -9.25
CA ALA A 168 5.13 -17.19 -9.32
C ALA A 168 4.42 -16.87 -7.99
N LEU A 169 5.12 -17.03 -6.86
CA LEU A 169 4.58 -16.69 -5.54
C LEU A 169 4.53 -15.18 -5.31
N ILE A 170 5.55 -14.42 -5.71
CA ILE A 170 5.58 -12.96 -5.59
C ILE A 170 4.54 -12.30 -6.51
N ILE A 171 4.42 -12.77 -7.76
CA ILE A 171 3.37 -12.33 -8.69
C ILE A 171 2.02 -12.72 -8.11
N PHE A 172 1.82 -13.95 -7.63
CA PHE A 172 0.58 -14.38 -6.96
C PHE A 172 0.21 -13.46 -5.78
N LEU A 173 1.16 -13.13 -4.90
CA LEU A 173 0.95 -12.24 -3.76
C LEU A 173 0.64 -10.79 -4.16
N ILE A 174 1.18 -10.31 -5.29
CA ILE A 174 0.96 -8.94 -5.78
C ILE A 174 -0.28 -8.82 -6.67
N THR A 175 -0.57 -9.80 -7.50
CA THR A 175 -1.70 -9.76 -8.44
C THR A 175 -3.01 -10.14 -7.78
N GLU A 176 -2.99 -10.91 -6.69
CA GLU A 176 -4.22 -11.44 -6.09
C GLU A 176 -4.79 -10.58 -4.95
N ASN A 177 -4.06 -9.66 -4.30
CA ASN A 177 -4.52 -9.06 -3.03
C ASN A 177 -5.02 -10.11 -2.01
N ILE A 178 -4.60 -11.37 -2.14
CA ILE A 178 -4.99 -12.44 -1.23
C ILE A 178 -3.98 -12.43 -0.08
N PHE A 179 -4.20 -11.52 0.85
CA PHE A 179 -3.92 -11.82 2.23
C PHE A 179 -5.07 -12.70 2.73
N PRO A 180 -4.81 -13.94 3.17
CA PRO A 180 -5.76 -14.62 4.02
C PRO A 180 -5.84 -13.82 5.32
N TRP A 181 -6.99 -13.21 5.58
CA TRP A 181 -7.37 -12.73 6.91
C TRP A 181 -7.63 -13.93 7.83
#